data_AF-A0A358FWA1-F1
#
_entry.id   AF-A0A358FWA1-F1
#
_cell.length_a   1.000
_cell.length_b   1.000
_cell.length_c   1.000
_cell.angle_alpha   90.00
_cell.angle_beta   90.00
_cell.angle_gamma   90.00
#
_symmetry.space_group_name_H-M   'P 1'
#
loop_
_entity.id
_entity.type
_entity.pdbx_description
1 polymer ?
#
loop_
_entity_poly.entity_id
_entity_poly.type
_entity_poly.pdbx_seq_one_letter_code
_entity_poly.pdbx_strand_id
1 'polypeptide(L)'
;MRVLLGCDGEAAITLISGGDSGLDDFSEKEFTCLVDSMIANDEVLADAVSGSGALVAQVLLECAPEAAVADLADELGITSEQASCLMTSDNGIVELLISGEPSSEEEAIEFLEAIVEISTECGLEDVFGLSDISSEVESSDDVAVIDQETLDEQYSLCEEGDMQACDDLYFNAPFGSEEEAFAKTCGNTSETEFGGNCANMNTDYRSDCEAGDMEACDQLFFLSDVGSDDEDFGRTCGGTADGTTAGLCSSPDE
;
A
#
# COMPACT_ATOMS: atom_id res chain seq x y z
N MET A 1 -22.22 8.96 19.04
CA MET A 1 -22.20 9.45 17.65
C MET A 1 -23.53 10.02 17.18
N ARG A 2 -24.59 9.21 17.02
CA ARG A 2 -25.92 9.65 16.53
C ARG A 2 -26.54 10.86 17.29
N VAL A 3 -26.38 10.92 18.61
CA VAL A 3 -26.86 12.05 19.44
C VAL A 3 -26.01 13.32 19.24
N LEU A 4 -24.70 13.18 18.99
CA LEU A 4 -23.81 14.33 18.73
C LEU A 4 -24.10 14.91 17.34
N LEU A 5 -24.20 14.05 16.32
CA LEU A 5 -24.57 14.42 14.95
C LEU A 5 -25.92 15.17 14.88
N GLY A 6 -26.90 14.80 15.72
CA GLY A 6 -28.20 15.46 15.75
C GLY A 6 -28.30 16.71 16.64
N CYS A 7 -27.25 17.07 17.39
CA CYS A 7 -27.28 18.19 18.36
C CYS A 7 -26.21 19.24 18.11
N ASP A 8 -25.04 18.85 17.61
CA ASP A 8 -23.89 19.73 17.32
C ASP A 8 -23.03 19.06 16.23
N GLY A 9 -23.41 19.29 14.97
CA GLY A 9 -22.76 18.69 13.81
C GLY A 9 -21.30 19.13 13.65
N GLU A 10 -20.98 20.38 14.01
CA GLU A 10 -19.63 20.95 13.94
C GLU A 10 -18.69 20.28 14.96
N ALA A 11 -19.15 20.03 16.19
CA ALA A 11 -18.37 19.27 17.17
C ALA A 11 -18.19 17.79 16.78
N ALA A 12 -19.17 17.21 16.06
CA ALA A 12 -19.04 15.86 15.52
C ALA A 12 -18.00 15.81 14.38
N ILE A 13 -17.90 16.86 13.55
CA ILE A 13 -16.88 16.99 12.49
C ILE A 13 -15.47 16.92 13.05
N THR A 14 -15.15 17.75 14.05
CA THR A 14 -13.79 17.78 14.64
C THR A 14 -13.39 16.45 15.28
N LEU A 15 -14.37 15.66 15.70
CA LEU A 15 -14.16 14.32 16.27
C LEU A 15 -14.03 13.23 15.20
N ILE A 16 -14.71 13.36 14.05
CA ILE A 16 -14.66 12.39 12.94
C ILE A 16 -13.43 12.62 12.07
N SER A 17 -13.16 13.86 11.69
CA SER A 17 -12.00 14.18 10.85
C SER A 17 -10.67 14.02 11.58
N GLY A 18 -10.67 13.85 12.91
CA GLY A 18 -9.45 13.87 13.70
C GLY A 18 -8.70 15.21 13.62
N GLY A 19 -9.32 16.26 13.07
CA GLY A 19 -8.67 17.53 12.74
C GLY A 19 -8.10 17.62 11.33
N ASP A 20 -8.42 16.66 10.45
CA ASP A 20 -8.03 16.67 9.04
C ASP A 20 -8.90 17.64 8.21
N SER A 21 -8.26 18.31 7.26
CA SER A 21 -8.81 19.43 6.46
C SER A 21 -9.73 18.98 5.32
N GLY A 22 -9.81 17.68 5.03
CA GLY A 22 -10.61 17.16 3.90
C GLY A 22 -12.12 17.41 3.99
N LEU A 23 -12.64 17.76 5.18
CA LEU A 23 -14.06 18.12 5.35
C LEU A 23 -14.33 19.63 5.28
N ASP A 24 -13.31 20.47 5.19
CA ASP A 24 -13.47 21.94 5.17
C ASP A 24 -14.06 22.46 3.84
N ASP A 25 -13.97 21.67 2.77
CA ASP A 25 -14.48 22.02 1.44
C ASP A 25 -15.96 21.66 1.21
N PHE A 26 -16.62 21.05 2.19
CA PHE A 26 -18.02 20.66 2.08
C PHE A 26 -18.95 21.85 2.26
N SER A 27 -19.91 22.01 1.34
CA SER A 27 -21.02 22.93 1.58
C SER A 27 -21.96 22.41 2.68
N GLU A 28 -22.68 23.32 3.33
CA GLU A 28 -23.67 22.99 4.38
C GLU A 28 -24.69 21.94 3.91
N LYS A 29 -25.00 21.90 2.60
CA LYS A 29 -25.95 20.96 2.01
C LYS A 29 -25.35 19.57 1.81
N GLU A 30 -24.11 19.48 1.35
CA GLU A 30 -23.37 18.22 1.18
C GLU A 30 -23.11 17.57 2.53
N PHE A 31 -22.74 18.38 3.52
CA PHE A 31 -22.59 17.96 4.90
C PHE A 31 -23.90 17.44 5.49
N THR A 32 -25.01 18.17 5.31
CA THR A 32 -26.32 17.73 5.80
C THR A 32 -26.73 16.39 5.18
N CYS A 33 -26.43 16.18 3.89
CA CYS A 33 -26.69 14.91 3.22
C CYS A 33 -25.89 13.75 3.85
N LEU A 34 -24.58 13.93 4.06
CA LEU A 34 -23.72 12.91 4.68
C LEU A 34 -24.21 12.53 6.08
N VAL A 35 -24.53 13.54 6.89
CA VAL A 35 -25.03 13.34 8.26
C VAL A 35 -26.41 12.68 8.28
N ASP A 36 -27.32 13.09 7.40
CA ASP A 36 -28.66 12.49 7.30
C ASP A 36 -28.57 11.01 6.89
N SER A 37 -27.67 10.66 5.98
CA SER A 37 -27.41 9.27 5.58
C SER A 37 -26.82 8.43 6.71
N MET A 38 -25.88 8.98 7.49
CA MET A 38 -25.34 8.32 8.69
C MET A 38 -26.40 8.17 9.80
N ILE A 39 -27.33 9.11 9.92
CA ILE A 39 -28.45 9.01 10.87
C ILE A 39 -29.48 8.00 10.37
N ALA A 40 -29.71 7.91 9.07
CA ALA A 40 -30.70 7.02 8.47
C ALA A 40 -30.26 5.56 8.42
N ASN A 41 -28.96 5.29 8.25
CA ASN A 41 -28.41 3.95 8.14
C ASN A 41 -27.37 3.64 9.23
N ASP A 42 -27.73 2.72 10.14
CA ASP A 42 -26.86 2.30 11.25
C ASP A 42 -25.61 1.53 10.78
N GLU A 43 -25.61 0.94 9.58
CA GLU A 43 -24.42 0.26 9.00
C GLU A 43 -23.37 1.28 8.52
N VAL A 44 -23.80 2.36 7.86
CA VAL A 44 -22.91 3.47 7.46
C VAL A 44 -22.30 4.12 8.69
N LEU A 45 -23.10 4.31 9.74
CA LEU A 45 -22.61 4.86 11.00
C LEU A 45 -21.62 3.92 11.70
N ALA A 46 -21.82 2.60 11.61
CA ALA A 46 -20.90 1.62 12.17
C ALA A 46 -19.57 1.62 11.39
N ASP A 47 -19.63 1.64 10.06
CA ASP A 47 -18.48 1.70 9.14
C ASP A 47 -17.61 2.95 9.36
N ALA A 48 -18.26 4.10 9.56
CA ALA A 48 -17.60 5.36 9.90
C ALA A 48 -16.81 5.30 11.21
N VAL A 49 -17.29 4.50 12.17
CA VAL A 49 -16.70 4.40 13.52
C VAL A 49 -15.71 3.25 13.60
N SER A 50 -15.88 2.18 12.82
CA SER A 50 -14.93 1.06 12.73
C SER A 50 -13.68 1.39 11.93
N GLY A 51 -13.71 2.43 11.10
CA GLY A 51 -12.57 2.87 10.30
C GLY A 51 -12.38 2.10 8.99
N SER A 52 -13.35 1.27 8.60
CA SER A 52 -13.36 0.59 7.30
C SER A 52 -13.68 1.55 6.15
N GLY A 53 -14.47 2.60 6.41
CA GLY A 53 -14.67 3.75 5.51
C GLY A 53 -15.37 3.49 4.18
N ALA A 54 -15.58 2.23 3.78
CA ALA A 54 -16.09 1.87 2.45
C ALA A 54 -17.53 2.32 2.21
N LEU A 55 -18.41 2.20 3.20
CA LEU A 55 -19.81 2.64 3.10
C LEU A 55 -19.92 4.16 3.22
N VAL A 56 -19.06 4.77 4.06
CA VAL A 56 -19.00 6.23 4.18
C VAL A 56 -18.51 6.87 2.89
N ALA A 57 -17.50 6.29 2.24
CA ALA A 57 -16.98 6.76 0.95
C ALA A 57 -18.06 6.73 -0.14
N GLN A 58 -18.91 5.70 -0.19
CA GLN A 58 -20.04 5.64 -1.12
C GLN A 58 -21.05 6.77 -0.87
N VAL A 59 -21.42 6.99 0.38
CA VAL A 59 -22.34 8.08 0.75
C VAL A 59 -21.71 9.44 0.45
N LEU A 60 -20.40 9.58 0.63
CA LEU A 60 -19.68 10.79 0.29
C LEU A 60 -19.72 11.07 -1.22
N LEU A 61 -19.57 10.04 -2.06
CA LEU A 61 -19.75 10.13 -3.51
C LEU A 61 -21.18 10.60 -3.89
N GLU A 62 -22.20 10.10 -3.20
CA GLU A 62 -23.59 10.49 -3.44
C GLU A 62 -23.91 11.91 -2.97
N CYS A 63 -23.35 12.31 -1.84
CA CYS A 63 -23.68 13.56 -1.17
C CYS A 63 -22.80 14.74 -1.61
N ALA A 64 -21.54 14.49 -1.98
CA ALA A 64 -20.54 15.51 -2.27
C ALA A 64 -19.59 15.06 -3.42
N PRO A 65 -20.11 14.83 -4.64
CA PRO A 65 -19.31 14.31 -5.75
C PRO A 65 -18.19 15.28 -6.15
N GLU A 66 -18.42 16.59 -6.09
CA GLU A 66 -17.39 17.59 -6.45
C GLU A 66 -16.24 17.61 -5.44
N ALA A 67 -16.53 17.46 -4.15
CA ALA A 67 -15.52 17.34 -3.10
C ALA A 67 -14.73 16.03 -3.24
N ALA A 68 -15.41 14.91 -3.54
CA ALA A 68 -14.76 13.63 -3.82
C ALA A 68 -13.82 13.70 -5.05
N VAL A 69 -14.23 14.41 -6.11
CA VAL A 69 -13.37 14.66 -7.28
C VAL A 69 -12.13 15.46 -6.88
N ALA A 70 -12.30 16.52 -6.09
CA ALA A 70 -11.20 17.39 -5.70
C ALA A 70 -10.17 16.65 -4.82
N ASP A 71 -10.66 15.90 -3.84
CA ASP A 71 -9.82 15.11 -2.93
C ASP A 71 -9.04 14.03 -3.70
N LEU A 72 -9.72 13.29 -4.58
CA LEU A 72 -9.08 12.29 -5.44
C LEU A 72 -8.06 12.93 -6.41
N ALA A 73 -8.36 14.11 -6.92
CA ALA A 73 -7.46 14.86 -7.79
C ALA A 73 -6.17 15.25 -7.08
N ASP A 74 -6.28 15.77 -5.84
CA ASP A 74 -5.14 16.19 -5.04
C ASP A 74 -4.30 14.99 -4.57
N GLU A 75 -4.94 13.91 -4.14
CA GLU A 75 -4.26 12.69 -3.65
C GLU A 75 -3.46 11.99 -4.77
N LEU A 76 -4.06 11.85 -5.95
CA LEU A 76 -3.41 11.21 -7.10
C LEU A 76 -2.56 12.18 -7.93
N GLY A 77 -2.57 13.47 -7.62
CA GLY A 77 -1.88 14.50 -8.40
C GLY A 77 -2.40 14.65 -9.83
N ILE A 78 -3.70 14.43 -10.05
CA ILE A 78 -4.38 14.47 -11.35
C ILE A 78 -5.29 15.70 -11.48
N THR A 79 -5.78 16.02 -12.68
CA THR A 79 -6.74 17.12 -12.83
C THR A 79 -8.13 16.70 -12.37
N SER A 80 -8.95 17.67 -11.96
CA SER A 80 -10.34 17.42 -11.58
C SER A 80 -11.15 16.79 -12.72
N GLU A 81 -10.83 17.08 -13.99
CA GLU A 81 -11.45 16.41 -15.14
C GLU A 81 -11.07 14.93 -15.23
N GLN A 82 -9.80 14.59 -14.97
CA GLN A 82 -9.33 13.21 -14.96
C GLN A 82 -9.94 12.42 -13.79
N ALA A 83 -9.98 13.01 -12.60
CA ALA A 83 -10.63 12.42 -11.42
C ALA A 83 -12.15 12.23 -11.65
N SER A 84 -12.82 13.21 -12.24
CA SER A 84 -14.24 13.09 -12.59
C SER A 84 -14.49 11.99 -13.63
N CYS A 85 -13.60 11.82 -14.61
CA CYS A 85 -13.70 10.73 -15.58
C CYS A 85 -13.52 9.37 -14.89
N LEU A 86 -12.51 9.24 -14.03
CA LEU A 86 -12.19 8.00 -13.31
C LEU A 86 -13.35 7.50 -12.44
N MET A 87 -14.13 8.43 -11.86
CA MET A 87 -15.30 8.10 -11.04
C MET A 87 -16.59 7.85 -11.83
N THR A 88 -16.67 8.25 -13.10
CA THR A 88 -17.91 8.18 -13.89
C THR A 88 -17.84 7.27 -15.11
N SER A 89 -16.66 6.76 -15.46
CA SER A 89 -16.49 5.74 -16.50
C SER A 89 -17.23 4.45 -16.11
N ASP A 90 -17.78 3.75 -17.11
CA ASP A 90 -18.50 2.47 -16.93
C ASP A 90 -17.59 1.37 -16.38
N ASN A 91 -16.27 1.52 -16.55
CA ASN A 91 -15.25 0.65 -15.96
C ASN A 91 -14.51 1.35 -14.79
N GLY A 92 -14.97 2.53 -14.34
CA GLY A 92 -14.23 3.40 -13.43
C GLY A 92 -13.65 2.70 -12.19
N ILE A 93 -12.59 3.28 -11.62
CA ILE A 93 -11.81 2.63 -10.56
C ILE A 93 -12.66 2.20 -9.35
N VAL A 94 -13.78 2.88 -9.12
CA VAL A 94 -14.73 2.54 -8.05
C VAL A 94 -15.38 1.19 -8.29
N GLU A 95 -15.82 0.88 -9.52
CA GLU A 95 -16.41 -0.42 -9.85
C GLU A 95 -15.34 -1.52 -9.83
N LEU A 96 -14.13 -1.22 -10.30
CA LEU A 96 -12.98 -2.13 -10.21
C LEU A 96 -12.60 -2.44 -8.75
N LEU A 97 -12.55 -1.43 -7.87
CA LEU A 97 -12.28 -1.61 -6.45
C LEU A 97 -13.40 -2.39 -5.73
N ILE A 98 -14.65 -2.26 -6.20
CA ILE A 98 -15.80 -3.02 -5.67
C ILE A 98 -15.81 -4.47 -6.19
N SER A 99 -15.27 -4.72 -7.38
CA SER A 99 -15.24 -6.07 -8.00
C SER A 99 -14.36 -7.08 -7.27
N GLY A 100 -13.52 -6.62 -6.33
CA GLY A 100 -12.66 -7.47 -5.50
C GLY A 100 -11.36 -7.89 -6.20
N GLU A 101 -10.46 -8.51 -5.46
CA GLU A 101 -9.17 -8.97 -5.98
C GLU A 101 -9.37 -10.14 -6.96
N PRO A 102 -8.69 -10.14 -8.12
CA PRO A 102 -8.82 -11.21 -9.10
C PRO A 102 -8.36 -12.54 -8.51
N SER A 103 -9.17 -13.59 -8.68
CA SER A 103 -8.92 -14.92 -8.10
C SER A 103 -8.31 -15.91 -9.09
N SER A 104 -8.16 -15.50 -10.36
CA SER A 104 -7.61 -16.29 -11.44
C SER A 104 -6.83 -15.41 -12.43
N GLU A 105 -5.95 -16.03 -13.23
CA GLU A 105 -5.18 -15.33 -14.27
C GLU A 105 -6.06 -14.63 -15.30
N GLU A 106 -7.18 -15.26 -15.66
CA GLU A 106 -8.14 -14.72 -16.63
C GLU A 106 -8.82 -13.44 -16.09
N GLU A 107 -9.20 -13.44 -14.80
CA GLU A 107 -9.76 -12.27 -14.12
C GLU A 107 -8.71 -11.16 -13.93
N ALA A 108 -7.45 -11.52 -13.64
CA ALA A 108 -6.37 -10.54 -13.50
C ALA A 108 -6.05 -9.84 -14.81
N ILE A 109 -6.07 -10.57 -15.94
CA ILE A 109 -5.90 -10.00 -17.27
C ILE A 109 -7.08 -9.08 -17.62
N GLU A 110 -8.32 -9.49 -17.34
CA GLU A 110 -9.51 -8.67 -17.57
C GLU A 110 -9.46 -7.37 -16.73
N PHE A 111 -9.02 -7.46 -15.47
CA PHE A 111 -8.82 -6.32 -14.58
C PHE A 111 -7.77 -5.34 -15.13
N LEU A 112 -6.62 -5.85 -15.60
CA LEU A 112 -5.57 -5.03 -16.20
C LEU A 112 -6.03 -4.38 -17.51
N GLU A 113 -6.74 -5.11 -18.37
CA GLU A 113 -7.32 -4.56 -19.60
C GLU A 113 -8.29 -3.42 -19.30
N ALA A 114 -9.14 -3.57 -18.29
CA ALA A 114 -10.05 -2.52 -17.84
C ALA A 114 -9.30 -1.28 -17.37
N ILE A 115 -8.25 -1.43 -16.54
CA ILE A 115 -7.41 -0.30 -16.09
C ILE A 115 -6.77 0.44 -17.27
N VAL A 116 -6.20 -0.29 -18.24
CA VAL A 116 -5.58 0.32 -19.42
C VAL A 116 -6.62 1.08 -20.24
N GLU A 117 -7.81 0.52 -20.44
CA GLU A 117 -8.90 1.17 -21.17
C GLU A 117 -9.31 2.49 -20.50
N ILE A 118 -9.54 2.48 -19.18
CA ILE A 118 -9.93 3.68 -18.42
C ILE A 118 -8.80 4.71 -18.41
N SER A 119 -7.55 4.27 -18.26
CA SER A 119 -6.41 5.18 -18.26
C SER A 119 -6.30 5.94 -19.58
N THR A 120 -6.58 5.25 -20.70
CA THR A 120 -6.60 5.86 -22.03
C THR A 120 -7.81 6.77 -22.21
N GLU A 121 -8.99 6.33 -21.75
CA GLU A 121 -10.23 7.10 -21.82
C GLU A 121 -10.14 8.41 -21.03
N CYS A 122 -9.56 8.35 -19.83
CA CYS A 122 -9.43 9.48 -18.91
C CYS A 122 -8.10 10.24 -19.04
N GLY A 123 -7.21 9.83 -19.95
CA GLY A 123 -5.91 10.48 -20.16
C GLY A 123 -5.00 10.41 -18.93
N LEU A 124 -5.05 9.32 -18.18
CA LEU A 124 -4.21 9.03 -17.01
C LEU A 124 -2.94 8.25 -17.37
N GLU A 125 -2.61 8.19 -18.67
CA GLU A 125 -1.48 7.44 -19.20
C GLU A 125 -0.16 7.85 -18.55
N ASP A 126 0.04 9.15 -18.32
CA ASP A 126 1.24 9.67 -17.64
C ASP A 126 1.27 9.34 -16.13
N VAL A 127 0.08 9.22 -15.51
CA VAL A 127 -0.08 9.00 -14.06
C VAL A 127 0.24 7.55 -13.70
N PHE A 128 -0.21 6.63 -14.53
CA PHE A 128 0.06 5.19 -14.38
C PHE A 128 1.36 4.75 -15.06
N GLY A 129 2.14 5.67 -15.64
CA GLY A 129 3.37 5.35 -16.38
C GLY A 129 3.12 4.51 -17.64
N LEU A 130 1.91 4.56 -18.18
CA LEU A 130 1.46 3.83 -19.38
C LEU A 130 1.74 4.61 -20.68
N SER A 131 2.12 5.89 -20.58
CA SER A 131 2.53 6.71 -21.72
C SER A 131 3.66 6.07 -22.55
N ASP A 132 4.58 5.36 -21.88
CA ASP A 132 5.70 4.65 -22.52
C ASP A 132 5.27 3.30 -23.15
N ILE A 133 4.07 2.78 -22.84
CA ILE A 133 3.56 1.52 -23.38
C ILE A 133 2.89 1.69 -24.76
N SER A 134 2.35 2.88 -25.06
CA SER A 134 1.55 3.11 -26.28
C SER A 134 2.39 3.22 -27.56
N SER A 135 3.70 3.52 -27.45
CA SER A 135 4.58 3.71 -28.61
C SER A 135 5.55 2.55 -28.88
N GLU A 136 5.57 1.50 -28.05
CA GLU A 136 6.50 0.37 -28.19
C GLU A 136 5.84 -1.01 -28.09
N VAL A 137 4.58 -1.13 -28.52
CA VAL A 137 4.03 -2.46 -28.90
C VAL A 137 4.56 -2.89 -30.28
N GLU A 138 5.87 -2.84 -30.45
CA GLU A 138 6.62 -3.70 -31.38
C GLU A 138 7.29 -4.77 -30.50
N SER A 139 6.53 -5.81 -30.13
CA SER A 139 7.03 -7.07 -29.57
C SER A 139 8.29 -6.96 -28.67
N SER A 140 8.23 -6.23 -27.56
CA SER A 140 9.22 -6.44 -26.50
C SER A 140 8.78 -7.66 -25.69
N ASP A 141 9.29 -8.82 -26.09
CA ASP A 141 9.48 -10.01 -25.24
C ASP A 141 10.48 -9.70 -24.09
N ASP A 142 10.32 -8.57 -23.41
CA ASP A 142 11.18 -8.07 -22.32
C ASP A 142 10.31 -7.64 -21.12
N VAL A 143 9.20 -8.35 -20.87
CA VAL A 143 8.96 -8.76 -19.48
C VAL A 143 10.19 -9.60 -19.17
N ALA A 144 11.00 -9.21 -18.19
CA ALA A 144 12.10 -10.04 -17.74
C ALA A 144 11.51 -11.32 -17.12
N VAL A 145 11.06 -12.24 -17.98
CA VAL A 145 10.77 -13.61 -17.63
C VAL A 145 12.13 -14.16 -17.27
N ILE A 146 12.42 -14.14 -15.96
CA ILE A 146 13.54 -14.84 -15.38
C ILE A 146 13.47 -16.26 -15.93
N ASP A 147 14.54 -16.70 -16.61
CA ASP A 147 14.52 -18.02 -17.20
C ASP A 147 14.38 -19.11 -16.12
N GLN A 148 13.79 -20.24 -16.49
CA GLN A 148 13.58 -21.34 -15.55
C GLN A 148 14.88 -21.81 -14.89
N GLU A 149 16.03 -21.69 -15.59
CA GLU A 149 17.34 -22.07 -15.02
C GLU A 149 17.71 -21.19 -13.83
N THR A 150 17.49 -19.88 -13.94
CA THR A 150 17.70 -18.91 -12.86
C THR A 150 16.72 -19.12 -11.71
N LEU A 151 15.46 -19.44 -12.01
CA LEU A 151 14.46 -19.76 -10.99
C LEU A 151 14.83 -21.04 -10.21
N ASP A 152 15.29 -22.08 -10.92
CA ASP A 152 15.74 -23.34 -10.32
C ASP A 152 17.00 -23.15 -9.44
N GLU A 153 17.91 -22.24 -9.84
CA GLU A 153 19.08 -21.87 -9.05
C GLU A 153 18.66 -21.16 -7.75
N GLN A 154 17.78 -20.16 -7.84
CA GLN A 154 17.26 -19.44 -6.67
C GLN A 154 16.51 -20.40 -5.72
N TYR A 155 15.72 -21.33 -6.26
CA TYR A 155 15.07 -22.37 -5.48
C TYR A 155 16.07 -23.23 -4.71
N SER A 156 17.13 -23.69 -5.40
CA SER A 156 18.17 -24.52 -4.79
C SER A 156 18.92 -23.78 -3.68
N LEU A 157 19.26 -22.51 -3.89
CA LEU A 157 19.93 -21.67 -2.88
C LEU A 157 19.03 -21.41 -1.66
N CYS A 158 17.74 -21.13 -1.89
CA CYS A 158 16.75 -20.99 -0.83
C CYS A 158 16.60 -22.30 -0.03
N GLU A 159 16.58 -23.47 -0.69
CA GLU A 159 16.57 -24.78 -0.03
C GLU A 159 17.84 -25.04 0.79
N GLU A 160 18.99 -24.54 0.33
CA GLU A 160 20.27 -24.59 1.05
C GLU A 160 20.34 -23.60 2.24
N GLY A 161 19.33 -22.72 2.39
CA GLY A 161 19.18 -21.80 3.51
C GLY A 161 19.68 -20.38 3.25
N ASP A 162 19.95 -20.02 2.00
CA ASP A 162 20.20 -18.63 1.61
C ASP A 162 18.87 -17.86 1.58
N MET A 163 18.66 -17.03 2.60
CA MET A 163 17.40 -16.32 2.78
C MET A 163 17.24 -15.14 1.82
N GLN A 164 18.34 -14.59 1.28
CA GLN A 164 18.26 -13.61 0.21
C GLN A 164 17.75 -14.29 -1.07
N ALA A 165 18.21 -15.50 -1.36
CA ALA A 165 17.71 -16.27 -2.49
C ALA A 165 16.23 -16.64 -2.33
N CYS A 166 15.75 -16.88 -1.09
CA CYS A 166 14.31 -17.04 -0.84
C CYS A 166 13.52 -15.77 -1.15
N ASP A 167 14.06 -14.60 -0.83
CA ASP A 167 13.40 -13.33 -1.14
C ASP A 167 13.36 -13.07 -2.64
N ASP A 168 14.49 -13.25 -3.32
CA ASP A 168 14.60 -13.12 -4.77
C ASP A 168 13.64 -14.10 -5.48
N LEU A 169 13.56 -15.35 -5.03
CA LEU A 169 12.65 -16.36 -5.56
C LEU A 169 11.20 -15.95 -5.43
N TYR A 170 10.80 -15.35 -4.30
CA TYR A 170 9.42 -14.89 -4.09
C TYR A 170 9.02 -13.82 -5.12
N PHE A 171 9.91 -12.87 -5.39
CA PHE A 171 9.63 -11.79 -6.35
C PHE A 171 9.72 -12.21 -7.82
N ASN A 172 10.54 -13.22 -8.12
CA ASN A 172 10.77 -13.70 -9.48
C ASN A 172 9.83 -14.83 -9.91
N ALA A 173 9.29 -15.59 -8.95
CA ALA A 173 8.44 -16.74 -9.24
C ALA A 173 7.10 -16.29 -9.86
N PRO A 174 6.54 -17.09 -10.80
CA PRO A 174 5.19 -16.84 -11.28
C PRO A 174 4.19 -16.88 -10.11
N PHE A 175 3.20 -15.97 -10.15
CA PHE A 175 2.17 -15.93 -9.12
C PHE A 175 1.38 -17.26 -9.05
N GLY A 176 1.10 -17.73 -7.84
CA GLY A 176 0.42 -18.99 -7.57
C GLY A 176 1.27 -20.25 -7.82
N SER A 177 2.56 -20.10 -8.13
CA SER A 177 3.48 -21.23 -8.37
C SER A 177 3.90 -21.93 -7.06
N GLU A 178 4.47 -23.13 -7.19
CA GLU A 178 5.01 -23.86 -6.04
C GLU A 178 6.26 -23.16 -5.49
N GLU A 179 7.03 -22.53 -6.37
CA GLU A 179 8.23 -21.75 -6.06
C GLU A 179 7.90 -20.51 -5.23
N GLU A 180 6.87 -19.76 -5.61
CA GLU A 180 6.37 -18.62 -4.81
C GLU A 180 5.88 -19.11 -3.43
N ALA A 181 5.12 -20.21 -3.40
CA ALA A 181 4.61 -20.78 -2.15
C ALA A 181 5.71 -21.31 -1.21
N PHE A 182 6.81 -21.80 -1.78
CA PHE A 182 8.00 -22.20 -1.06
C PHE A 182 8.77 -20.99 -0.52
N ALA A 183 8.99 -19.99 -1.38
CA ALA A 183 9.73 -18.77 -1.08
C ALA A 183 9.05 -17.93 0.01
N LYS A 184 7.72 -17.77 -0.05
CA LYS A 184 6.95 -16.98 0.93
C LYS A 184 7.03 -17.52 2.36
N THR A 185 7.43 -18.79 2.54
CA THR A 185 7.63 -19.43 3.85
C THR A 185 9.11 -19.57 4.22
N CYS A 186 9.98 -18.86 3.51
CA CYS A 186 11.43 -18.89 3.69
C CYS A 186 12.01 -20.30 3.56
N GLY A 187 11.58 -21.02 2.52
CA GLY A 187 11.97 -22.39 2.28
C GLY A 187 11.33 -23.39 3.27
N ASN A 188 10.06 -23.18 3.63
CA ASN A 188 9.33 -23.93 4.67
C ASN A 188 9.95 -23.87 6.07
N THR A 189 10.75 -22.86 6.36
CA THR A 189 11.30 -22.66 7.71
C THR A 189 10.33 -21.91 8.64
N SER A 190 9.30 -21.29 8.07
CA SER A 190 8.25 -20.58 8.79
C SER A 190 6.85 -21.10 8.47
N GLU A 191 5.98 -21.14 9.48
CA GLU A 191 4.54 -21.35 9.28
C GLU A 191 3.80 -20.04 8.93
N THR A 192 4.47 -18.89 9.05
CA THR A 192 3.96 -17.57 8.69
C THR A 192 4.52 -17.17 7.34
N GLU A 193 3.66 -16.64 6.47
CA GLU A 193 4.06 -16.12 5.16
C GLU A 193 4.69 -14.74 5.34
N PHE A 194 5.94 -14.60 4.88
CA PHE A 194 6.72 -13.37 5.03
C PHE A 194 6.89 -12.61 3.71
N GLY A 195 6.58 -13.24 2.57
CA GLY A 195 6.45 -12.58 1.27
C GLY A 195 7.65 -11.72 0.87
N GLY A 196 8.85 -12.33 0.79
CA GLY A 196 10.07 -11.64 0.37
C GLY A 196 10.79 -10.87 1.48
N ASN A 197 10.64 -11.32 2.73
CA ASN A 197 11.27 -10.71 3.90
C ASN A 197 12.06 -11.72 4.77
N CYS A 198 12.45 -12.83 4.17
CA CYS A 198 13.14 -13.95 4.79
C CYS A 198 14.55 -13.59 5.24
N ALA A 199 15.30 -12.82 4.45
CA ALA A 199 16.64 -12.38 4.81
C ALA A 199 16.61 -11.57 6.10
N ASN A 200 15.70 -10.60 6.17
CA ASN A 200 15.58 -9.71 7.33
C ASN A 200 15.11 -10.44 8.60
N MET A 201 14.22 -11.43 8.48
CA MET A 201 13.72 -12.19 9.63
C MET A 201 14.75 -13.19 10.18
N ASN A 202 15.69 -13.64 9.35
CA ASN A 202 16.74 -14.59 9.73
C ASN A 202 18.11 -13.91 10.00
N THR A 203 18.17 -12.58 9.91
CA THR A 203 19.38 -11.81 10.17
C THR A 203 19.49 -11.49 11.66
N ASP A 204 20.66 -11.74 12.25
CA ASP A 204 20.99 -11.28 13.60
C ASP A 204 21.58 -9.87 13.51
N TYR A 205 20.69 -8.89 13.34
CA TYR A 205 21.08 -7.48 13.20
C TYR A 205 21.93 -6.98 14.36
N ARG A 206 21.79 -7.55 15.57
CA ARG A 206 22.65 -7.20 16.70
C ARG A 206 24.08 -7.65 16.41
N SER A 207 24.29 -8.91 16.06
CA SER A 207 25.63 -9.43 15.77
C SER A 207 26.29 -8.69 14.60
N ASP A 208 25.54 -8.34 13.56
CA ASP A 208 26.08 -7.64 12.39
C ASP A 208 26.38 -6.17 12.69
N CYS A 209 25.52 -5.50 13.45
CA CYS A 209 25.80 -4.17 14.00
C CYS A 209 27.03 -4.18 14.92
N GLU A 210 27.19 -5.21 15.76
CA GLU A 210 28.39 -5.42 16.58
C GLU A 210 29.66 -5.65 15.72
N ALA A 211 29.51 -6.28 14.56
CA ALA A 211 30.59 -6.47 13.59
C ALA A 211 30.94 -5.20 12.79
N GLY A 212 30.11 -4.15 12.90
CA GLY A 212 30.34 -2.84 12.30
C GLY A 212 29.58 -2.59 11.01
N ASP A 213 28.58 -3.42 10.69
CA ASP A 213 27.63 -3.12 9.62
C ASP A 213 26.65 -2.03 10.11
N MET A 214 26.78 -0.83 9.54
CA MET A 214 25.99 0.32 9.95
C MET A 214 24.56 0.26 9.42
N GLU A 215 24.31 -0.43 8.31
CA GLU A 215 22.97 -0.68 7.80
C GLU A 215 22.24 -1.67 8.72
N ALA A 216 22.95 -2.69 9.22
CA ALA A 216 22.39 -3.58 10.25
C ALA A 216 22.08 -2.82 11.56
N CYS A 217 22.88 -1.83 11.94
CA CYS A 217 22.56 -0.97 13.10
C CYS A 217 21.29 -0.13 12.88
N ASP A 218 21.06 0.35 11.66
CA ASP A 218 19.85 1.08 11.29
C ASP A 218 18.62 0.18 11.36
N GLN A 219 18.69 -1.01 10.75
CA GLN A 219 17.61 -1.98 10.81
C GLN A 219 17.34 -2.45 12.24
N LEU A 220 18.40 -2.68 13.04
CA LEU A 220 18.25 -3.02 14.46
C LEU A 220 17.47 -1.93 15.21
N PHE A 221 17.74 -0.65 14.95
CA PHE A 221 17.00 0.44 15.58
C PHE A 221 15.51 0.44 15.16
N PHE A 222 15.20 0.27 13.88
CA PHE A 222 13.82 0.35 13.39
C PHE A 222 12.96 -0.88 13.72
N LEU A 223 13.57 -2.06 13.79
CA LEU A 223 12.85 -3.33 13.96
C LEU A 223 12.76 -3.79 15.41
N SER A 224 13.57 -3.23 16.31
CA SER A 224 13.55 -3.61 17.74
C SER A 224 12.37 -3.00 18.50
N ASP A 225 11.97 -3.67 19.58
CA ASP A 225 10.95 -3.15 20.48
C ASP A 225 11.39 -1.81 21.11
N VAL A 226 10.47 -0.85 21.18
CA VAL A 226 10.72 0.45 21.80
C VAL A 226 11.12 0.30 23.28
N GLY A 227 12.24 0.90 23.65
CA GLY A 227 12.88 0.86 24.97
C GLY A 227 13.70 -0.41 25.23
N SER A 228 13.94 -1.24 24.22
CA SER A 228 14.78 -2.44 24.35
C SER A 228 16.28 -2.10 24.30
N ASP A 229 17.10 -3.02 24.83
CA ASP A 229 18.57 -2.91 24.75
C ASP A 229 19.07 -2.92 23.31
N ASP A 230 18.31 -3.52 22.39
CA ASP A 230 18.62 -3.63 20.96
C ASP A 230 18.30 -2.34 20.21
N GLU A 231 17.15 -1.74 20.49
CA GLU A 231 16.82 -0.40 19.99
C GLU A 231 17.87 0.61 20.47
N ASP A 232 18.26 0.60 21.75
CA ASP A 232 19.28 1.51 22.29
C ASP A 232 20.67 1.29 21.68
N PHE A 233 21.00 0.04 21.37
CA PHE A 233 22.27 -0.32 20.73
C PHE A 233 22.32 0.11 19.26
N GLY A 234 21.25 -0.15 18.49
CA GLY A 234 21.10 0.34 17.12
C GLY A 234 21.06 1.87 17.06
N ARG A 235 20.31 2.51 17.96
CA ARG A 235 20.21 3.97 18.11
C ARG A 235 21.58 4.63 18.24
N THR A 236 22.52 3.96 18.90
CA THR A 236 23.88 4.46 19.15
C THR A 236 24.90 3.95 18.14
N CYS A 237 24.47 3.40 17.00
CA CYS A 237 25.32 2.84 15.96
C CYS A 237 26.34 1.84 16.53
N GLY A 238 25.84 0.88 17.32
CA GLY A 238 26.68 -0.08 18.01
C GLY A 238 27.54 0.52 19.13
N GLY A 239 27.09 1.63 19.74
CA GLY A 239 27.81 2.37 20.78
C GLY A 239 28.90 3.32 20.27
N THR A 240 28.93 3.62 18.97
CA THR A 240 29.90 4.55 18.37
C THR A 240 29.40 6.00 18.29
N ALA A 241 28.09 6.22 18.43
CA ALA A 241 27.45 7.52 18.43
C ALA A 241 26.69 7.79 19.74
N ASP A 242 26.45 9.06 20.05
CA ASP A 242 25.66 9.48 21.22
C ASP A 242 24.14 9.25 21.03
N GLY A 243 23.76 8.71 19.87
CA GLY A 243 22.41 8.35 19.45
C GLY A 243 21.55 9.50 18.96
N THR A 244 22.19 10.60 18.55
CA THR A 244 21.59 11.66 17.72
C THR A 244 21.37 11.23 16.27
N THR A 245 21.99 10.13 15.87
CA THR A 245 22.02 9.58 14.51
C THR A 245 21.18 8.29 14.44
N ALA A 246 20.11 8.24 15.22
CA ALA A 246 19.26 7.06 15.35
C ALA A 246 18.62 6.69 14.00
N GLY A 247 18.89 5.48 13.51
CA GLY A 247 18.39 5.01 12.20
C GLY A 247 19.04 5.68 10.99
N LEU A 248 20.18 6.36 11.18
CA LEU A 248 20.97 7.02 10.13
C LEU A 248 22.47 6.69 10.26
N CYS A 249 22.82 5.58 10.88
CA CYS A 249 24.19 5.12 11.08
C CYS A 249 24.94 4.88 9.77
N SER A 250 24.25 4.38 8.74
CA SER A 250 24.78 4.21 7.38
C SER A 250 24.95 5.54 6.63
N SER A 251 24.13 6.55 6.95
CA SER A 251 24.10 7.88 6.33
C SER A 251 24.07 9.02 7.37
N PRO A 252 25.14 9.22 8.17
CA PRO A 252 25.13 10.15 9.30
C PRO A 252 25.09 11.64 8.92
N ASP A 253 25.22 11.97 7.63
CA ASP A 253 25.32 13.33 7.09
C ASP A 253 24.04 13.79 6.35
N GLU A 254 22.97 12.97 6.30
CA GLU A 254 21.67 13.33 5.69
C GLU A 254 20.73 14.10 6.63
#